data_AF-R7ZDZ9-F1
#
_entry.id   AF-R7ZDZ9-F1
#
_cell.length_a   1.000
_cell.length_b   1.000
_cell.length_c   1.000
_cell.angle_alpha   90.00
_cell.angle_beta   90.00
_cell.angle_gamma   90.00
#
_symmetry.space_group_name_H-M   'P 1'
#
loop_
_entity.id
_entity.type
_entity.pdbx_description
1 polymer ?
#
loop_
_entity_poly.entity_id
_entity_poly.type
_entity_poly.pdbx_seq_one_letter_code
_entity_poly.pdbx_strand_id
1 'polypeptide(L)'
;MRDKLKKHLNKDMSFYAKFKNYGIRNIQMETKKRNLKVSKVERVLLHDLYDIDGDFMCDHIWVSNSSLFKDQNVKDGDIVQFKAIVDSYIKGYLGKKDDKNTVIKLDYGLNHVREVKIYQGNLNID
;
A
#
# COMPACT_ATOMS: atom_id res chain seq x y z
N MET A 1 5.16 -0.63 13.38
CA MET A 1 5.68 -1.56 12.34
C MET A 1 4.57 -2.53 12.05
N ARG A 2 4.34 -2.92 10.79
CA ARG A 2 3.22 -3.82 10.44
C ARG A 2 3.60 -5.28 10.69
N ASP A 3 3.77 -5.65 11.96
CA ASP A 3 4.35 -6.93 12.38
C ASP A 3 3.49 -8.15 12.01
N LYS A 4 2.18 -7.99 11.82
CA LYS A 4 1.34 -9.09 11.34
C LYS A 4 1.67 -9.47 9.90
N LEU A 5 1.88 -8.48 9.02
CA LEU A 5 2.33 -8.71 7.64
C LEU A 5 3.69 -9.43 7.58
N LYS A 6 4.60 -9.18 8.54
CA LYS A 6 5.92 -9.85 8.60
C LYS A 6 5.82 -11.37 8.49
N LYS A 7 4.81 -11.98 9.13
CA LYS A 7 4.61 -13.45 9.15
C LYS A 7 4.30 -14.02 7.76
N HIS A 8 3.96 -13.16 6.82
CA HIS A 8 3.54 -13.50 5.47
C HIS A 8 4.49 -12.94 4.41
N LEU A 9 5.71 -12.51 4.78
CA LEU A 9 6.70 -11.98 3.84
C LEU A 9 6.87 -12.92 2.63
N ASN A 10 6.86 -12.34 1.42
CA ASN A 10 6.91 -13.01 0.12
C ASN A 10 5.74 -13.92 -0.21
N LYS A 11 4.69 -13.97 0.62
CA LYS A 11 3.46 -14.70 0.31
C LYS A 11 2.52 -13.84 -0.52
N ASP A 12 1.90 -14.49 -1.47
CA ASP A 12 0.82 -13.96 -2.28
C ASP A 12 -0.50 -14.28 -1.60
N MET A 13 -1.26 -13.23 -1.25
CA MET A 13 -2.42 -13.33 -0.37
C MET A 13 -3.60 -12.54 -0.92
N SER A 14 -4.79 -12.90 -0.44
CA SER A 14 -6.01 -12.13 -0.66
C SER A 14 -6.34 -11.30 0.57
N PHE A 15 -6.81 -10.08 0.35
CA PHE A 15 -7.12 -9.12 1.40
C PHE A 15 -8.48 -8.47 1.19
N TYR A 16 -9.06 -8.00 2.29
CA TYR A 16 -10.11 -7.01 2.33
C TYR A 16 -9.58 -5.71 2.90
N ALA A 17 -10.01 -4.57 2.36
CA ALA A 17 -9.74 -3.28 2.97
C ALA A 17 -10.78 -2.24 2.57
N LYS A 18 -10.94 -1.21 3.39
CA LYS A 18 -11.77 -0.06 3.09
C LYS A 18 -10.98 0.93 2.23
N PHE A 19 -11.50 1.29 1.06
CA PHE A 19 -10.91 2.34 0.25
C PHE A 19 -11.11 3.70 0.92
N LYS A 20 -10.04 4.51 0.96
CA LYS A 20 -10.09 5.86 1.51
C LYS A 20 -9.86 6.95 0.47
N ASN A 21 -8.70 6.97 -0.18
CA ASN A 21 -8.36 8.05 -1.10
C ASN A 21 -7.26 7.67 -2.10
N TYR A 22 -7.18 8.39 -3.21
CA TYR A 22 -6.01 8.42 -4.09
C TYR A 22 -4.99 9.45 -3.58
N GLY A 23 -3.70 9.14 -3.73
CA GLY A 23 -2.59 10.03 -3.38
C GLY A 23 -1.54 10.08 -4.48
N ILE A 24 -0.79 11.18 -4.55
CA ILE A 24 0.31 11.33 -5.51
C ILE A 24 1.63 11.36 -4.75
N ARG A 25 2.56 10.50 -5.15
CA ARG A 25 3.95 10.52 -4.69
C ARG A 25 4.86 11.01 -5.81
N ASN A 26 5.63 12.04 -5.54
CA ASN A 26 6.72 12.46 -6.42
C ASN A 26 7.91 11.53 -6.22
N ILE A 27 8.41 10.93 -7.28
CA ILE A 27 9.60 10.08 -7.29
C ILE A 27 10.66 10.80 -8.12
N GLN A 28 11.82 11.06 -7.52
CA GLN A 28 12.99 11.54 -8.23
C GLN A 28 13.66 10.35 -8.90
N MET A 29 13.85 10.44 -10.21
CA MET A 29 14.56 9.45 -11.01
C MET A 29 15.82 10.12 -11.56
N GLU A 30 16.97 9.52 -11.25
CA GLU A 30 18.23 9.92 -11.84
C GLU A 30 18.28 9.40 -13.29
N THR A 31 18.53 10.30 -14.24
CA THR A 31 18.68 9.93 -15.64
C THR A 31 20.15 9.76 -15.98
N LYS A 32 20.46 8.95 -17.01
CA LYS A 32 21.84 8.76 -17.54
C LYS A 32 22.56 10.08 -17.88
N LYS A 33 21.81 11.19 -18.07
CA LYS A 33 22.34 12.53 -18.36
C LYS A 33 22.51 13.43 -17.12
N ARG A 34 22.44 12.88 -15.89
CA ARG A 34 22.48 13.63 -14.61
C ARG A 34 21.40 14.71 -14.45
N ASN A 35 20.35 14.66 -15.28
CA ASN A 35 19.16 15.49 -15.08
C ASN A 35 18.20 14.76 -14.15
N LEU A 36 17.69 15.46 -13.13
CA LEU A 36 16.66 14.96 -12.24
C LEU A 36 15.31 15.02 -12.97
N LYS A 37 14.71 13.85 -13.23
CA LYS A 37 13.33 13.77 -13.69
C LYS A 37 12.44 13.45 -12.50
N VAL A 38 11.43 14.28 -12.26
CA VAL A 38 10.39 13.99 -11.26
C VAL A 38 9.23 13.30 -11.97
N SER A 39 8.95 12.06 -11.57
CA SER A 39 7.77 11.31 -12.01
C SER A 39 6.72 11.34 -10.92
N LYS A 40 5.46 11.56 -11.29
CA LYS A 40 4.32 11.45 -10.38
C LYS A 40 3.80 10.03 -10.43
N VAL A 41 3.71 9.38 -9.28
CA VAL A 41 3.12 8.04 -9.14
C VAL A 41 1.90 8.13 -8.25
N GLU A 42 0.75 7.75 -8.80
CA GLU A 42 -0.47 7.63 -8.03
C GLU A 42 -0.46 6.38 -7.15
N ARG A 43 -1.07 6.49 -5.98
CA ARG A 43 -1.23 5.43 -4.99
C ARG A 43 -2.64 5.45 -4.42
N VAL A 44 -3.03 4.36 -3.79
CA VAL A 44 -4.31 4.20 -3.11
C VAL A 44 -4.05 4.00 -1.62
N LEU A 45 -4.77 4.77 -0.80
CA LEU A 45 -4.84 4.59 0.64
C LEU A 45 -6.00 3.65 0.96
N LEU A 46 -5.66 2.56 1.62
CA LEU A 46 -6.60 1.59 2.16
C LEU A 46 -6.53 1.62 3.69
N HIS A 47 -7.69 1.55 4.34
CA HIS A 47 -7.84 1.42 5.78
C HIS A 47 -8.36 0.04 6.15
N ASP A 48 -8.12 -0.35 7.39
CA ASP A 48 -8.64 -1.56 8.01
C ASP A 48 -8.37 -2.78 7.12
N LEU A 49 -7.09 -3.11 6.97
CA LEU A 49 -6.64 -4.22 6.13
C LEU A 49 -6.84 -5.54 6.89
N TYR A 50 -7.57 -6.48 6.31
CA TYR A 50 -7.76 -7.85 6.79
C TYR A 50 -7.30 -8.85 5.74
N ASP A 51 -6.87 -10.04 6.14
CA ASP A 51 -6.74 -11.16 5.21
C ASP A 51 -8.10 -11.82 4.91
N ILE A 52 -8.09 -12.89 4.11
CA ILE A 52 -9.30 -13.61 3.72
C ILE A 52 -9.99 -14.33 4.88
N ASP A 53 -9.23 -14.69 5.92
CA ASP A 53 -9.73 -15.39 7.11
C ASP A 53 -10.33 -14.39 8.13
N GLY A 54 -10.23 -13.10 7.86
CA GLY A 54 -10.76 -12.03 8.70
C GLY A 54 -9.75 -11.53 9.75
N ASP A 55 -8.48 -11.95 9.68
CA ASP A 55 -7.48 -11.46 10.61
C ASP A 55 -7.05 -10.04 10.24
N PHE A 56 -7.20 -9.11 11.20
CA PHE A 56 -6.73 -7.74 11.03
C PHE A 56 -5.22 -7.69 10.85
N MET A 57 -4.73 -7.04 9.80
CA MET A 57 -3.31 -6.95 9.43
C MET A 57 -2.67 -5.60 9.77
N CYS A 58 -3.35 -4.49 9.50
CA CYS A 58 -2.91 -3.13 9.87
C CYS A 58 -4.00 -2.08 9.63
N ASP A 59 -3.87 -0.93 10.31
CA ASP A 59 -4.87 0.16 10.23
C ASP A 59 -4.92 0.82 8.85
N HIS A 60 -3.76 0.97 8.20
CA HIS A 60 -3.68 1.60 6.89
C HIS A 60 -2.45 1.21 6.09
N ILE A 61 -2.62 1.23 4.77
CA ILE A 61 -1.56 0.93 3.82
C ILE A 61 -1.72 1.70 2.52
N TRP A 62 -0.58 2.12 1.96
CA TRP A 62 -0.51 2.69 0.63
C TRP A 62 -0.11 1.61 -0.37
N VAL A 63 -0.95 1.40 -1.38
CA VAL A 63 -0.66 0.49 -2.49
C VAL A 63 -0.47 1.25 -3.79
N SER A 64 0.30 0.65 -4.70
CA SER A 64 0.44 1.16 -6.08
C SER A 64 -0.69 0.63 -6.96
N ASN A 65 -0.66 0.90 -8.27
CA ASN A 65 -1.66 0.45 -9.26
C ASN A 65 -3.07 1.05 -9.04
N SER A 66 -3.14 2.37 -8.89
CA SER A 66 -4.41 3.12 -8.76
C SER A 66 -5.41 2.86 -9.89
N SER A 67 -4.92 2.52 -11.10
CA SER A 67 -5.78 2.24 -12.25
C SER A 67 -6.79 1.12 -11.97
N LEU A 68 -6.37 0.05 -11.29
CA LEU A 68 -7.25 -1.09 -10.98
C LEU A 68 -8.45 -0.69 -10.09
N PHE A 69 -8.25 0.29 -9.20
CA PHE A 69 -9.32 0.80 -8.35
C PHE A 69 -10.22 1.77 -9.11
N LYS A 70 -9.64 2.58 -10.01
CA LYS A 70 -10.40 3.48 -10.90
C LYS A 70 -11.27 2.71 -11.88
N ASP A 71 -10.76 1.61 -12.44
CA ASP A 71 -11.49 0.75 -13.38
C ASP A 71 -12.73 0.12 -12.73
N GLN A 72 -12.68 -0.11 -11.42
CA GLN A 72 -13.81 -0.60 -10.62
C GLN A 72 -14.71 0.53 -10.07
N ASN A 73 -14.40 1.80 -10.36
CA ASN A 73 -15.12 2.97 -9.87
C ASN A 73 -15.27 3.01 -8.33
N VAL A 74 -14.22 2.58 -7.62
CA VAL A 74 -14.20 2.51 -6.15
C VAL A 74 -14.28 3.92 -5.54
N LYS A 75 -15.12 4.09 -4.52
CA LYS A 75 -15.37 5.34 -3.79
C LYS A 75 -14.95 5.23 -2.32
N ASP A 76 -14.76 6.38 -1.67
CA ASP A 76 -14.48 6.45 -0.24
C ASP A 76 -15.56 5.68 0.54
N GLY A 77 -15.12 4.73 1.35
CA GLY A 77 -15.98 3.88 2.14
C GLY A 77 -16.24 2.49 1.56
N ASP A 78 -16.01 2.27 0.27
CA ASP A 78 -16.19 0.96 -0.36
C ASP A 78 -15.19 -0.04 0.23
N ILE A 79 -15.66 -1.26 0.49
CA ILE A 79 -14.78 -2.37 0.80
C ILE A 79 -14.34 -3.01 -0.51
N VAL A 80 -13.04 -3.22 -0.65
CA VAL A 80 -12.45 -3.89 -1.80
C VAL A 80 -11.84 -5.22 -1.38
N GLN A 81 -11.98 -6.22 -2.24
CA GLN A 81 -11.20 -7.43 -2.20
C GLN A 81 -10.11 -7.37 -3.29
N PHE A 82 -8.89 -7.79 -2.96
CA PHE A 82 -7.79 -7.81 -3.92
C PHE A 82 -6.72 -8.85 -3.54
N LYS A 83 -5.85 -9.19 -4.49
CA LYS A 83 -4.64 -9.99 -4.23
C LYS A 83 -3.40 -9.12 -4.23
N ALA A 84 -2.43 -9.45 -3.38
CA ALA A 84 -1.13 -8.78 -3.32
C ALA A 84 -0.05 -9.68 -2.71
N ILE A 85 1.21 -9.36 -3.00
CA ILE A 85 2.38 -9.99 -2.38
C ILE A 85 2.82 -9.11 -1.20
N VAL A 86 3.01 -9.72 -0.03
CA VAL A 86 3.59 -9.03 1.12
C VAL A 86 5.08 -8.84 0.91
N ASP A 87 5.55 -7.60 1.04
CA ASP A 87 6.95 -7.23 0.84
C ASP A 87 7.46 -6.40 2.02
N SER A 88 8.78 -6.26 2.12
CA SER A 88 9.44 -5.40 3.10
C SER A 88 9.96 -4.13 2.44
N TYR A 89 9.94 -3.02 3.19
CA TYR A 89 10.59 -1.80 2.75
C TYR A 89 11.25 -1.10 3.92
N ILE A 90 12.25 -0.29 3.59
CA ILE A 90 12.93 0.53 4.56
C ILE A 90 12.17 1.85 4.72
N LYS A 91 11.62 2.07 5.92
CA LYS A 91 10.93 3.30 6.31
C LYS A 91 11.94 4.28 6.92
N GLY A 92 12.01 5.48 6.37
CA GLY A 92 12.87 6.57 6.84
C GLY A 92 13.04 7.65 5.78
N TYR A 93 13.24 8.90 6.19
CA TYR A 93 13.46 10.04 5.29
C TYR A 93 14.96 10.25 5.06
N LEU A 94 15.50 9.75 3.94
CA LEU A 94 16.91 9.92 3.56
C LEU A 94 17.15 11.30 2.91
N GLY A 95 16.71 12.39 3.56
CA GLY A 95 16.41 13.65 2.86
C GLY A 95 17.24 14.89 3.21
N LYS A 96 17.87 15.01 4.38
CA LYS A 96 18.73 16.16 4.70
C LYS A 96 19.91 15.74 5.56
N LYS A 97 21.11 16.22 5.21
CA LYS A 97 22.40 15.96 5.88
C LYS A 97 22.41 16.24 7.39
N ASP A 98 21.44 17.00 7.91
CA ASP A 98 21.35 17.39 9.33
C ASP A 98 20.44 16.49 10.17
N ASP A 99 19.70 15.55 9.58
CA ASP A 99 18.76 14.70 10.32
C ASP A 99 19.45 13.41 10.82
N LYS A 100 20.47 13.58 11.67
CA LYS A 100 21.23 12.48 12.32
C LYS A 100 20.37 11.53 13.18
N ASN A 101 19.10 11.85 13.40
CA ASN A 101 18.15 11.07 14.19
C ASN A 101 17.10 10.33 13.35
N THR A 102 17.23 10.28 12.02
CA THR A 102 16.27 9.52 11.20
C THR A 102 16.46 8.02 11.45
N VAL A 103 15.56 7.42 12.23
CA VAL A 103 15.59 5.99 12.47
C VAL A 103 15.10 5.28 11.22
N ILE A 104 16.04 4.75 10.46
CA ILE A 104 15.79 3.82 9.36
C ILE A 104 15.28 2.52 9.99
N LYS A 105 14.01 2.17 9.75
CA LYS A 105 13.39 0.95 10.28
C LYS A 105 12.84 0.10 9.14
N LEU A 106 13.00 -1.21 9.24
CA LEU A 106 12.28 -2.16 8.42
C LEU A 106 10.78 -2.03 8.71
N ASP A 107 9.96 -2.00 7.67
CA ASP A 107 8.51 -2.08 7.75
C ASP A 107 8.00 -2.99 6.62
N TYR A 108 6.71 -3.33 6.64
CA TYR A 108 6.10 -4.25 5.70
C TYR A 108 4.98 -3.56 4.91
N GLY A 109 4.81 -3.96 3.66
CA GLY A 109 3.85 -3.39 2.73
C GLY A 109 3.29 -4.44 1.78
N LEU A 110 2.54 -3.97 0.78
CA LEU A 110 1.92 -4.80 -0.25
C LEU A 110 2.39 -4.34 -1.64
N ASN A 111 2.81 -5.28 -2.46
CA ASN A 111 3.20 -5.09 -3.85
C ASN A 111 2.39 -6.00 -4.77
N HIS A 112 2.46 -5.75 -6.08
CA HIS A 112 1.76 -6.57 -7.09
C HIS A 112 0.25 -6.71 -6.86
N VAL A 113 -0.41 -5.59 -6.50
CA VAL A 113 -1.88 -5.53 -6.37
C VAL A 113 -2.53 -5.89 -7.69
N ARG A 114 -3.49 -6.81 -7.64
CA ARG A 114 -4.27 -7.32 -8.78
C ARG A 114 -5.62 -7.87 -8.33
N GLU A 115 -6.47 -8.19 -9.32
CA GLU A 115 -7.81 -8.78 -9.08
C GLU A 115 -8.66 -7.94 -8.12
N VAL A 116 -8.59 -6.61 -8.24
CA VAL A 116 -9.37 -5.67 -7.42
C VAL A 116 -10.84 -5.77 -7.82
N LYS A 117 -11.72 -5.91 -6.82
CA LYS A 117 -13.18 -5.88 -6.99
C LYS A 117 -13.82 -5.24 -5.76
N ILE A 118 -14.94 -4.55 -5.96
CA ILE A 118 -15.78 -4.09 -4.85
C ILE A 118 -16.41 -5.32 -4.20
N TYR A 119 -16.26 -5.42 -2.89
CA TYR A 119 -16.89 -6.47 -2.09
C TYR A 119 -18.31 -6.06 -1.72
N GLN A 120 -19.29 -6.88 -2.09
CA GLN A 120 -20.72 -6.63 -1.87
C GLN A 120 -21.31 -7.49 -0.73
N GLY A 121 -20.49 -8.21 0.03
CA GLY A 121 -20.95 -9.01 1.17
C GLY A 121 -21.03 -8.19 2.46
N ASN A 122 -21.75 -8.71 3.45
CA ASN A 122 -21.69 -8.20 4.81
C ASN A 122 -20.41 -8.73 5.46
N LEU A 123 -19.40 -7.87 5.56
CA LEU A 123 -18.27 -8.14 6.44
C LEU A 123 -18.72 -7.78 7.86
N ASN A 124 -18.92 -8.80 8.70
CA ASN A 124 -18.99 -8.62 10.16
C ASN A 124 -17.56 -8.32 10.65
N ILE A 125 -17.11 -7.10 10.38
CA ILE A 125 -15.92 -6.54 11.00
C ILE A 125 -16.44 -5.69 12.14
N ASP A 126 -16.38 -6.25 13.35
CA ASP A 126 -16.68 -5.55 14.61
C ASP A 126 -15.65 -4.45 14.91
#